data_AF-A0A0C3NG44-F1
#
_entry.id   AF-A0A0C3NG44-F1
#
_cell.length_a   1.000
_cell.length_b   1.000
_cell.length_c   1.000
_cell.angle_alpha   90.00
_cell.angle_beta   90.00
_cell.angle_gamma   90.00
#
_symmetry.space_group_name_H-M   'P 1'
#
loop_
_entity.id
_entity.type
_entity.pdbx_description
1 polymer ?
#
loop_
_entity_poly.entity_id
_entity_poly.type
_entity_poly.pdbx_seq_one_letter_code
_entity_poly.pdbx_strand_id
1 'polypeptide(L)'
;MAAALQFGLSFIGWRTLPNIAADLLLPYFHKTYQATLSRKPPAPGTPLYAQHRRWMYALVVFGYAMYNFYNAATSIGPNYYEMLGVNPAADEAGLKAGFRAFARKYHPDRAGPQFETLFMEVRDAYEALKDPVTRFAYDRFGPQALKWKQCKTMQEYLIHGMYQSTAYYVISFCALIFMNKISPRNHSFVSRSFNARYLPH
;
A
#
# COMPACT_ATOMS: atom_id res chain seq x y z
N MET A 1 20.25 -2.15 -10.25
CA MET A 1 20.99 -1.77 -9.03
C MET A 1 20.23 -0.77 -8.15
N ALA A 2 19.63 0.29 -8.70
CA ALA A 2 18.85 1.27 -7.91
C ALA A 2 17.68 0.67 -7.09
N ALA A 3 16.90 -0.25 -7.67
CA ALA A 3 15.76 -0.88 -6.98
C ALA A 3 16.17 -1.74 -5.78
N ALA A 4 17.33 -2.42 -5.84
CA ALA A 4 17.84 -3.23 -4.74
C ALA A 4 18.31 -2.37 -3.55
N LEU A 5 18.92 -1.21 -3.85
CA LEU A 5 19.30 -0.22 -2.82
C LEU A 5 18.07 0.41 -2.16
N GLN A 6 17.04 0.75 -2.95
CA GLN A 6 15.79 1.30 -2.44
C GLN A 6 15.04 0.29 -1.56
N PHE A 7 15.04 -0.99 -1.94
CA PHE A 7 14.48 -2.07 -1.14
C PHE A 7 15.24 -2.28 0.17
N GLY A 8 16.57 -2.32 0.13
CA GLY A 8 17.42 -2.45 1.31
C GLY A 8 17.27 -1.30 2.30
N LEU A 9 17.24 -0.05 1.81
CA LEU A 9 17.02 1.15 2.63
C LEU A 9 15.62 1.16 3.27
N SER A 10 14.59 0.84 2.48
CA SER A 10 13.22 0.73 2.99
C SER A 10 13.12 -0.33 4.08
N PHE A 11 13.73 -1.50 3.89
CA PHE A 11 13.69 -2.59 4.87
C PHE A 11 14.44 -2.26 6.16
N ILE A 12 15.64 -1.66 6.07
CA ILE A 12 16.40 -1.22 7.25
C ILE A 12 15.60 -0.15 8.00
N GLY A 13 15.00 0.80 7.28
CA GLY A 13 14.11 1.80 7.85
C GLY A 13 12.92 1.16 8.57
N TRP A 14 12.21 0.23 7.93
CA TRP A 14 11.08 -0.48 8.52
C TRP A 14 11.45 -1.36 9.72
N ARG A 15 12.69 -1.85 9.77
CA ARG A 15 13.20 -2.61 10.91
C ARG A 15 13.52 -1.71 12.11
N THR A 16 14.04 -0.50 11.90
CA THR A 16 14.56 0.36 12.98
C THR A 16 13.59 1.47 13.38
N LEU A 17 12.86 2.08 12.45
CA LEU A 17 12.01 3.23 12.69
C LEU A 17 10.90 2.96 13.72
N PRO A 18 10.13 1.85 13.65
CA PRO A 18 9.10 1.59 14.65
C PRO A 18 9.68 1.35 16.04
N ASN A 19 10.90 0.80 16.12
CA ASN A 19 11.60 0.63 17.39
C ASN A 19 12.02 1.97 17.99
N ILE A 20 12.65 2.85 17.19
CA ILE A 20 13.06 4.19 17.62
C ILE A 20 11.83 5.00 18.05
N ALA A 21 10.76 4.98 17.25
CA ALA A 21 9.52 5.68 17.58
C ALA A 21 8.88 5.16 18.87
N ALA A 22 8.84 3.84 19.08
CA ALA A 22 8.33 3.27 20.31
C ALA A 22 9.17 3.67 21.53
N ASP A 23 10.49 3.69 21.40
CA ASP A 23 11.42 4.08 22.46
C ASP A 23 11.32 5.59 22.77
N LEU A 24 11.03 6.43 21.77
CA LEU A 24 10.75 7.86 21.95
C LEU A 24 9.40 8.11 22.65
N LEU A 25 8.38 7.31 22.37
CA LEU A 25 7.04 7.46 22.95
C LEU A 25 6.92 6.89 24.37
N LEU A 26 7.77 5.91 24.73
CA LEU A 26 7.71 5.20 25.99
C LEU A 26 7.81 6.11 27.25
N PRO A 27 8.69 7.13 27.32
CA PRO A 27 8.75 8.05 28.46
C PRO A 27 7.48 8.89 28.62
N TYR A 28 6.89 9.33 27.51
CA TYR A 28 5.63 10.08 27.53
C TYR A 28 4.49 9.21 28.05
N PHE A 29 4.42 7.96 27.60
CA PHE A 29 3.46 6.97 28.10
C PHE A 29 3.65 6.70 29.60
N HIS A 30 4.88 6.57 30.09
CA HIS A 30 5.11 6.37 31.52
C HIS A 30 4.70 7.58 32.38
N LYS A 31 4.88 8.81 31.88
CA LYS A 31 4.43 10.02 32.56
C LYS A 31 2.90 10.06 32.69
N THR A 32 2.17 9.74 31.61
CA THR A 32 0.71 9.69 31.63
C THR A 32 0.18 8.51 32.42
N TYR A 33 0.81 7.34 32.32
CA TYR A 33 0.50 6.15 33.11
C TYR A 33 0.62 6.44 34.61
N GLN A 34 1.71 7.09 35.03
CA GLN A 34 1.91 7.48 36.43
C GLN A 34 0.84 8.50 36.88
N ALA A 35 0.54 9.51 36.05
CA ALA A 35 -0.46 10.51 36.38
C ALA A 35 -1.88 9.92 36.49
N THR A 36 -2.21 8.94 35.65
CA THR A 36 -3.57 8.38 35.55
C THR A 36 -3.81 7.24 36.53
N LEU A 37 -2.82 6.35 36.71
CA LEU A 37 -2.96 5.13 37.51
C LEU A 37 -2.21 5.21 38.85
N SER A 38 -1.56 6.35 39.15
CA SER A 38 -0.77 6.57 40.37
C SER A 38 0.26 5.47 40.68
N ARG A 39 0.73 4.75 39.66
CA ARG A 39 1.71 3.67 39.78
C ARG A 39 3.10 4.16 39.38
N LYS A 40 4.13 3.68 40.08
CA LYS A 40 5.54 3.96 39.71
C LYS A 40 5.85 3.32 38.35
N PRO A 41 6.59 4.01 37.46
CA PRO A 41 6.97 3.45 36.18
C PRO A 41 7.86 2.21 36.38
N PRO A 42 7.67 1.14 35.58
CA PRO A 42 8.47 -0.07 35.71
C PRO A 42 9.94 0.21 35.37
N ALA A 43 10.86 -0.40 36.12
CA ALA A 43 12.29 -0.28 35.87
C ALA A 43 12.70 -0.96 34.54
N PRO A 44 13.72 -0.44 33.83
CA PRO A 44 14.28 -1.10 32.65
C PRO A 44 14.70 -2.54 32.96
N GLY A 45 14.37 -3.48 32.07
CA GLY A 45 14.70 -4.91 32.22
C GLY A 45 13.64 -5.77 32.91
N THR A 46 12.58 -5.17 33.46
CA THR A 46 11.43 -5.91 34.01
C THR A 46 10.50 -6.43 32.90
N PRO A 47 9.76 -7.55 33.12
CA PRO A 47 8.80 -8.05 32.13
C PRO A 47 7.68 -7.04 31.81
N LEU A 48 7.31 -6.21 32.79
CA LEU A 48 6.30 -5.16 32.63
C LEU A 48 6.79 -4.02 31.71
N TYR A 49 8.07 -3.61 31.83
CA TYR A 49 8.68 -2.64 30.93
C TYR A 49 8.66 -3.13 29.46
N ALA A 50 8.96 -4.42 29.25
CA ALA A 50 8.90 -5.03 27.92
C ALA A 50 7.47 -5.05 27.35
N GLN A 51 6.45 -5.26 28.19
CA GLN A 51 5.04 -5.21 27.78
C GLN A 51 4.63 -3.79 27.33
N HIS A 52 4.98 -2.77 28.10
CA HIS A 52 4.70 -1.37 27.73
C HIS A 52 5.37 -1.00 26.39
N ARG A 53 6.62 -1.42 26.19
CA ARG A 53 7.32 -1.22 24.91
C ARG A 53 6.62 -1.90 23.74
N ARG A 54 6.10 -3.13 23.93
CA ARG A 54 5.31 -3.84 22.90
C ARG A 54 4.02 -3.12 22.56
N TRP A 55 3.33 -2.53 23.54
CA TRP A 55 2.13 -1.72 23.29
C TRP A 55 2.47 -0.46 22.49
N MET A 56 3.54 0.25 22.85
CA MET A 56 3.97 1.44 22.10
C MET A 56 4.37 1.09 20.67
N TYR A 57 5.10 -0.01 20.48
CA TYR A 57 5.42 -0.54 19.16
C TYR A 57 4.16 -0.86 18.35
N ALA A 58 3.21 -1.58 18.95
CA ALA A 58 1.95 -1.93 18.29
C ALA A 58 1.14 -0.67 17.94
N LEU A 59 1.11 0.34 18.81
CA LEU A 59 0.42 1.60 18.57
C LEU A 59 1.04 2.37 17.39
N VAL A 60 2.37 2.45 17.32
CA VAL A 60 3.07 3.10 16.20
C VAL A 60 2.75 2.40 14.88
N VAL A 61 2.89 1.07 14.84
CA VAL A 61 2.62 0.28 13.62
C VAL A 61 1.15 0.40 13.22
N PHE A 62 0.24 0.34 14.18
CA PHE A 62 -1.19 0.49 13.94
C PHE A 62 -1.54 1.89 13.41
N GLY A 63 -1.03 2.95 14.04
CA GLY A 63 -1.24 4.33 13.58
C GLY A 63 -0.72 4.55 12.17
N TYR A 64 0.46 4.00 11.83
CA TYR A 64 0.98 4.05 10.48
C TYR A 64 0.13 3.23 9.49
N ALA A 65 -0.30 2.02 9.85
CA ALA A 65 -1.19 1.23 9.01
C ALA A 65 -2.51 1.97 8.76
N MET A 66 -3.07 2.61 9.80
CA MET A 66 -4.28 3.42 9.69
C MET A 66 -4.06 4.63 8.78
N TYR A 67 -2.91 5.31 8.88
CA TYR A 67 -2.55 6.40 7.97
C TYR A 67 -2.46 5.93 6.51
N ASN A 68 -1.84 4.79 6.24
CA ASN A 68 -1.79 4.25 4.87
C ASN A 68 -3.15 3.79 4.38
N PHE A 69 -3.96 3.20 5.25
CA PHE A 69 -5.32 2.81 4.92
C PHE A 69 -6.17 4.05 4.59
N TYR A 70 -6.10 5.09 5.41
CA TYR A 70 -6.76 6.37 5.15
C TYR A 70 -6.31 6.94 3.82
N ASN A 71 -5.00 7.07 3.61
CA ASN A 71 -4.44 7.56 2.35
C ASN A 71 -4.91 6.71 1.17
N ALA A 72 -4.89 5.38 1.28
CA ALA A 72 -5.36 4.47 0.24
C ALA A 72 -6.85 4.68 -0.04
N ALA A 73 -7.68 4.78 1.00
CA ALA A 73 -9.12 4.99 0.87
C ALA A 73 -9.45 6.35 0.22
N THR A 74 -8.65 7.38 0.45
CA THR A 74 -8.84 8.71 -0.13
C THR A 74 -8.12 8.93 -1.47
N SER A 75 -7.16 8.07 -1.83
CA SER A 75 -6.34 8.22 -3.05
C SER A 75 -6.77 7.32 -4.20
N ILE A 76 -7.91 6.63 -4.08
CA ILE A 76 -8.53 5.94 -5.22
C ILE A 76 -8.87 7.01 -6.26
N GLY A 77 -8.05 7.09 -7.32
CA GLY A 77 -8.31 7.99 -8.43
C GLY A 77 -9.64 7.68 -9.11
N PRO A 78 -10.27 8.65 -9.80
CA PRO A 78 -11.59 8.45 -10.39
C PRO A 78 -11.55 7.32 -11.42
N ASN A 79 -12.53 6.42 -11.37
CA ASN A 79 -12.67 5.37 -12.35
C ASN A 79 -13.08 5.97 -13.71
N TYR A 80 -12.65 5.40 -14.83
CA TYR A 80 -13.03 5.87 -16.17
C TYR A 80 -14.55 5.83 -16.39
N TYR A 81 -15.23 4.86 -15.79
CA TYR A 81 -16.69 4.80 -15.80
C TYR A 81 -17.33 5.96 -15.00
N GLU A 82 -16.75 6.31 -13.85
CA GLU A 82 -17.19 7.44 -13.02
C GLU A 82 -16.93 8.78 -13.71
N MET A 83 -15.78 8.92 -14.38
CA MET A 83 -15.44 10.10 -15.19
C MET A 83 -16.45 10.34 -16.31
N LEU A 84 -16.94 9.27 -16.95
CA LEU A 84 -17.98 9.34 -17.98
C LEU A 84 -19.42 9.40 -17.40
N GLY A 85 -19.58 9.17 -16.09
CA GLY A 85 -20.89 9.11 -15.43
C GLY A 85 -21.74 7.92 -15.88
N VAL A 86 -21.12 6.80 -16.23
CA VAL A 86 -21.80 5.60 -16.75
C VAL A 86 -21.60 4.40 -15.83
N ASN A 87 -22.50 3.42 -15.93
CA ASN A 87 -22.35 2.16 -15.20
C ASN A 87 -21.19 1.33 -15.81
N PRO A 88 -20.37 0.63 -14.99
CA PRO A 88 -19.36 -0.31 -15.48
C PRO A 88 -19.89 -1.39 -16.45
N ALA A 89 -21.19 -1.72 -16.38
CA ALA A 89 -21.87 -2.64 -17.29
C ALA A 89 -22.43 -1.97 -18.56
N ALA A 90 -22.15 -0.68 -18.80
CA ALA A 90 -22.64 0.03 -19.97
C ALA A 90 -22.08 -0.57 -21.27
N ASP A 91 -22.94 -0.61 -22.29
CA ASP A 91 -22.59 -0.97 -23.65
C ASP A 91 -21.93 0.20 -24.39
N GLU A 92 -21.50 -0.02 -25.63
CA GLU A 92 -20.85 1.02 -26.44
C GLU A 92 -21.78 2.24 -26.66
N ALA A 93 -23.09 2.00 -26.81
CA ALA A 93 -24.07 3.08 -26.95
C ALA A 93 -24.14 3.94 -25.68
N GLY A 94 -24.16 3.32 -24.50
CA GLY A 94 -24.12 3.99 -23.21
C GLY A 94 -22.84 4.79 -23.00
N LEU A 95 -21.68 4.23 -23.34
CA LEU A 95 -20.38 4.94 -23.29
C LEU A 95 -20.39 6.19 -24.17
N LYS A 96 -20.87 6.05 -25.41
CA LYS A 96 -20.97 7.16 -26.36
C LYS A 96 -21.96 8.23 -25.90
N ALA A 97 -23.06 7.83 -25.28
CA ALA A 97 -24.05 8.75 -24.72
C ALA A 97 -23.47 9.55 -23.54
N GLY A 98 -22.77 8.88 -22.62
CA GLY A 98 -22.07 9.49 -21.50
C GLY A 98 -21.02 10.50 -21.95
N PHE A 99 -20.14 10.10 -22.87
CA PHE A 99 -19.13 11.00 -23.45
C PHE A 99 -19.75 12.23 -24.12
N ARG A 100 -20.83 12.05 -24.89
CA ARG A 100 -21.55 13.18 -25.51
C ARG A 100 -22.17 14.13 -24.48
N ALA A 101 -22.73 13.59 -23.40
CA ALA A 101 -23.31 14.40 -22.32
C ALA A 101 -22.22 15.21 -21.60
N PHE A 102 -21.09 14.58 -21.31
CA PHE A 102 -19.91 15.24 -20.74
C PHE A 102 -19.39 16.35 -21.66
N ALA A 103 -19.16 16.02 -22.94
CA ALA A 103 -18.61 16.96 -23.91
C ALA A 103 -19.50 18.20 -24.09
N ARG A 104 -20.84 18.05 -24.10
CA ARG A 104 -21.75 19.22 -24.19
C ARG A 104 -21.56 20.21 -23.03
N LYS A 105 -21.20 19.74 -21.84
CA LYS A 105 -21.07 20.55 -20.62
C LYS A 105 -19.67 21.12 -20.45
N TYR A 106 -18.63 20.37 -20.86
CA TYR A 106 -17.23 20.69 -20.57
C TYR A 106 -16.35 20.87 -21.82
N HIS A 107 -16.93 21.04 -23.01
CA HIS A 107 -16.14 21.33 -24.22
C HIS A 107 -15.28 22.58 -24.00
N PRO A 108 -13.97 22.57 -24.33
CA PRO A 108 -13.07 23.70 -24.09
C PRO A 108 -13.58 24.99 -24.77
N ASP A 109 -14.16 24.89 -25.97
CA ASP A 109 -14.76 26.04 -26.67
C ASP A 109 -15.91 26.73 -25.91
N ARG A 110 -16.65 26.00 -25.06
CA ARG A 110 -17.83 26.53 -24.35
C ARG A 110 -17.55 26.80 -22.87
N ALA A 111 -16.78 25.94 -22.23
CA ALA A 111 -16.50 25.97 -20.80
C ALA A 111 -15.20 26.70 -20.46
N GLY A 112 -14.34 26.93 -21.46
CA GLY A 112 -13.05 27.60 -21.31
C GLY A 112 -11.87 26.65 -21.19
N PRO A 113 -10.63 27.17 -21.34
CA PRO A 113 -9.40 26.38 -21.37
C PRO A 113 -9.10 25.66 -20.04
N GLN A 114 -9.66 26.12 -18.92
CA GLN A 114 -9.49 25.45 -17.63
C GLN A 114 -10.01 24.00 -17.60
N PHE A 115 -10.89 23.62 -18.54
CA PHE A 115 -11.43 22.26 -18.65
C PHE A 115 -10.72 21.41 -19.70
N GLU A 116 -9.70 21.93 -20.38
CA GLU A 116 -8.98 21.21 -21.43
C GLU A 116 -8.32 19.94 -20.90
N THR A 117 -7.68 20.03 -19.74
CA THR A 117 -7.04 18.88 -19.08
C THR A 117 -8.06 17.80 -18.71
N LEU A 118 -9.16 18.19 -18.08
CA LEU A 118 -10.26 17.28 -17.73
C LEU A 118 -10.88 16.66 -18.99
N PHE A 119 -11.04 17.43 -20.06
CA PHE A 119 -11.59 16.94 -21.31
C PHE A 119 -10.67 15.92 -21.99
N MET A 120 -9.35 16.15 -21.96
CA MET A 120 -8.34 15.19 -22.44
C MET A 120 -8.43 13.88 -21.64
N GLU A 121 -8.49 13.96 -20.30
CA GLU A 121 -8.61 12.77 -19.45
C GLU A 121 -9.88 11.95 -19.74
N VAL A 122 -11.04 12.61 -19.89
CA VAL A 122 -12.30 11.93 -20.19
C VAL A 122 -12.34 11.36 -21.61
N ARG A 123 -11.71 12.04 -22.58
CA ARG A 123 -11.54 11.51 -23.94
C ARG A 123 -10.70 10.23 -23.91
N ASP A 124 -9.55 10.27 -23.24
CA ASP A 124 -8.65 9.11 -23.13
C ASP A 124 -9.35 7.95 -22.40
N ALA A 125 -10.16 8.24 -21.39
CA ALA A 125 -11.02 7.26 -20.72
C ALA A 125 -12.05 6.63 -21.67
N TYR A 126 -12.74 7.44 -22.48
CA TYR A 126 -13.68 6.94 -23.49
C TYR A 126 -12.99 6.07 -24.55
N GLU A 127 -11.83 6.50 -25.07
CA GLU A 127 -11.08 5.72 -26.06
C GLU A 127 -10.65 4.36 -25.51
N ALA A 128 -10.17 4.33 -24.26
CA ALA A 128 -9.78 3.10 -23.59
C ALA A 128 -10.96 2.14 -23.34
N LEU A 129 -12.15 2.66 -23.00
CA LEU A 129 -13.34 1.84 -22.74
C LEU A 129 -14.10 1.43 -24.00
N LYS A 130 -13.92 2.16 -25.11
CA LYS A 130 -14.61 1.88 -26.37
C LYS A 130 -14.14 0.59 -27.02
N ASP A 131 -12.84 0.32 -27.04
CA ASP A 131 -12.31 -0.93 -27.59
C ASP A 131 -12.43 -2.06 -26.56
N PRO A 132 -13.09 -3.19 -26.89
CA PRO A 132 -13.24 -4.32 -25.97
C PRO A 132 -11.91 -4.88 -25.46
N VAL A 133 -10.83 -4.80 -26.25
CA VAL A 133 -9.51 -5.31 -25.82
C VAL A 133 -8.89 -4.42 -24.75
N THR A 134 -8.89 -3.11 -24.96
CA THR A 134 -8.36 -2.14 -23.98
C THR A 134 -9.25 -2.04 -22.76
N ARG A 135 -10.57 -2.16 -22.93
CA ARG A 135 -11.53 -2.24 -21.81
C ARG A 135 -11.25 -3.47 -20.94
N PHE A 136 -11.05 -4.63 -21.57
CA PHE A 136 -10.66 -5.84 -20.83
C PHE A 136 -9.37 -5.64 -20.04
N ALA A 137 -8.34 -5.03 -20.66
CA ALA A 137 -7.07 -4.76 -19.99
C ALA A 137 -7.24 -3.80 -18.81
N TYR A 138 -8.03 -2.73 -18.99
CA TYR A 138 -8.37 -1.76 -17.95
C TYR A 138 -9.09 -2.42 -16.77
N ASP A 139 -10.14 -3.20 -17.04
CA ASP A 139 -10.95 -3.85 -16.01
C ASP A 139 -10.12 -4.86 -15.18
N ARG A 140 -9.10 -5.49 -15.79
CA ARG A 140 -8.29 -6.53 -15.12
C ARG A 140 -7.06 -6.00 -14.40
N PHE A 141 -6.40 -5.01 -14.98
CA PHE A 141 -5.08 -4.56 -14.54
C PHE A 141 -5.04 -3.06 -14.18
N GLY A 142 -6.16 -2.35 -14.35
CA GLY A 142 -6.31 -0.94 -14.06
C GLY A 142 -5.70 -0.01 -15.12
N PRO A 143 -5.64 1.31 -14.84
CA PRO A 143 -5.12 2.33 -15.77
C PRO A 143 -3.65 2.09 -16.20
N GLN A 144 -2.89 1.31 -15.42
CA GLN A 144 -1.49 1.02 -15.72
C GLN A 144 -1.34 0.18 -16.99
N ALA A 145 -2.31 -0.69 -17.30
CA ALA A 145 -2.26 -1.52 -18.49
C ALA A 145 -2.32 -0.73 -19.78
N LEU A 146 -3.02 0.40 -19.79
CA LEU A 146 -3.13 1.27 -20.96
C LEU A 146 -1.79 1.93 -21.34
N LYS A 147 -0.80 1.91 -20.45
CA LYS A 147 0.56 2.40 -20.74
C LYS A 147 1.44 1.35 -21.43
N TRP A 148 0.98 0.11 -21.56
CA TRP A 148 1.73 -0.98 -22.18
C TRP A 148 1.68 -0.87 -23.71
N LYS A 149 2.55 -0.04 -24.29
CA LYS A 149 2.61 0.25 -25.74
C LYS A 149 2.78 -0.97 -26.65
N GLN A 150 3.24 -2.09 -26.11
CA GLN A 150 3.55 -3.31 -26.87
C GLN A 150 2.35 -4.25 -26.98
N CYS A 151 1.28 -4.04 -26.20
CA CYS A 151 0.11 -4.93 -26.16
C CYS A 151 -1.00 -4.39 -27.08
N LYS A 152 -1.41 -5.21 -28.05
CA LYS A 152 -2.51 -4.94 -28.98
C LYS A 152 -3.63 -5.96 -28.85
N THR A 153 -3.34 -7.17 -28.39
CA THR A 153 -4.33 -8.25 -28.25
C THR A 153 -4.59 -8.60 -26.78
N MET A 154 -5.76 -9.17 -26.50
CA MET A 154 -6.16 -9.60 -25.16
C MET A 154 -5.14 -10.59 -24.54
N GLN A 155 -4.59 -11.49 -25.36
CA GLN A 155 -3.59 -12.47 -24.94
C GLN A 155 -2.28 -11.79 -24.52
N GLU A 156 -1.82 -10.80 -25.28
CA GLU A 156 -0.60 -10.04 -24.94
C GLU A 156 -0.76 -9.29 -23.62
N TYR A 157 -1.92 -8.67 -23.38
CA TYR A 157 -2.23 -8.03 -22.09
C TYR A 157 -2.19 -9.04 -20.93
N LEU A 158 -2.81 -10.21 -21.11
CA LEU A 158 -2.81 -11.26 -20.08
C LEU A 158 -1.40 -11.75 -19.77
N ILE A 159 -0.64 -12.09 -20.80
CA ILE A 159 0.71 -12.63 -20.65
C ILE A 159 1.63 -11.59 -20.01
N HIS A 160 1.56 -10.32 -20.44
CA HIS A 160 2.35 -9.24 -19.86
C HIS A 160 2.02 -9.03 -18.37
N GLY A 161 0.73 -8.98 -18.01
CA GLY A 161 0.30 -8.87 -16.61
C GLY A 161 0.71 -10.07 -15.76
N MET A 162 0.64 -11.28 -16.30
CA MET A 162 1.11 -12.49 -15.65
C MET A 162 2.62 -12.48 -15.43
N TYR A 163 3.42 -12.09 -16.42
CA TYR A 163 4.87 -11.98 -16.26
C TYR A 163 5.25 -10.97 -15.17
N GLN A 164 4.58 -9.82 -15.12
CA GLN A 164 4.86 -8.81 -14.11
C GLN A 164 4.58 -9.31 -12.69
N SER A 165 3.43 -9.97 -12.48
CA SER A 165 3.08 -10.54 -11.17
C SER A 165 3.99 -11.71 -10.79
N THR A 166 4.24 -12.63 -11.71
CA THR A 166 5.07 -13.82 -11.48
C THR A 166 6.51 -13.43 -11.17
N ALA A 167 7.08 -12.48 -11.92
CA ALA A 167 8.43 -11.98 -11.67
C ALA A 167 8.54 -11.39 -10.26
N TYR A 168 7.56 -10.59 -9.83
CA TYR A 168 7.55 -10.03 -8.48
C TYR A 168 7.58 -11.13 -7.41
N TYR A 169 6.73 -12.16 -7.52
CA TYR A 169 6.68 -13.24 -6.53
C TYR A 169 7.93 -14.12 -6.54
N VAL A 170 8.47 -14.46 -7.72
CA VAL A 170 9.68 -15.27 -7.84
C VAL A 170 10.87 -14.53 -7.24
N ILE A 171 11.05 -13.24 -7.58
CA ILE A 171 12.11 -12.41 -7.00
C ILE A 171 11.95 -12.32 -5.48
N SER A 172 10.74 -12.07 -4.99
CA SER A 172 10.46 -12.01 -3.55
C SER A 172 10.78 -13.34 -2.85
N PHE A 173 10.39 -14.46 -3.44
CA PHE A 173 10.65 -15.79 -2.90
C PHE A 173 12.16 -16.09 -2.84
N CYS A 174 12.89 -15.83 -3.92
CA CYS A 174 14.34 -15.96 -3.96
C CYS A 174 15.04 -15.06 -2.93
N ALA A 175 14.59 -13.82 -2.78
CA ALA A 175 15.09 -12.89 -1.78
C ALA A 175 14.85 -13.41 -0.36
N LEU A 176 13.67 -13.98 -0.07
CA LEU A 176 13.34 -14.57 1.23
C LEU A 176 14.22 -15.79 1.55
N ILE A 177 14.48 -16.67 0.58
CA ILE A 177 15.39 -17.82 0.77
C ILE A 177 16.81 -17.32 1.06
N PHE A 178 17.28 -16.36 0.27
CA PHE A 178 18.61 -15.77 0.45
C PHE A 178 18.74 -15.12 1.84
N MET A 179 17.74 -14.36 2.27
CA MET A 179 17.70 -13.73 3.59
C MET A 179 17.61 -14.76 4.72
N ASN A 180 16.84 -15.84 4.56
CA ASN A 180 16.77 -16.91 5.55
C ASN A 180 18.14 -17.59 5.77
N LYS A 181 18.97 -17.67 4.72
CA LYS A 181 20.33 -18.20 4.84
C LYS A 181 21.32 -17.23 5.50
N ILE A 182 21.13 -15.92 5.36
CA ILE A 182 22.05 -14.89 5.90
C ILE A 182 21.66 -14.44 7.31
N SER A 183 20.40 -14.57 7.70
CA SER A 183 19.92 -14.09 8.99
C SER A 183 20.48 -14.97 10.13
N PRO A 184 21.29 -14.42 11.05
CA PRO A 184 21.82 -15.18 12.17
C PRO A 184 20.66 -15.65 13.06
N ARG A 185 20.54 -16.97 13.27
CA ARG A 185 19.55 -17.53 14.19
C ARG A 185 19.91 -17.16 15.63
N ASN A 186 19.34 -16.08 16.14
CA ASN A 186 19.42 -15.74 17.56
C ASN A 186 18.50 -16.67 18.37
N HIS A 187 19.00 -17.85 18.72
CA HIS A 187 18.31 -18.82 19.60
C HIS A 187 18.28 -18.42 21.09
N SER A 188 18.71 -17.20 21.47
CA SER A 188 19.03 -16.86 22.86
C SER A 188 17.93 -16.18 23.69
N PHE A 189 16.72 -15.94 23.16
CA PHE A 189 15.69 -15.20 23.91
C PHE A 189 14.61 -16.06 24.57
N VAL A 190 14.48 -17.34 24.23
CA VAL A 190 13.38 -18.20 24.75
C VAL A 190 13.80 -19.08 25.94
N SER A 191 15.09 -19.38 26.13
CA SER A 191 15.52 -20.32 27.19
C SER A 191 15.75 -19.70 28.58
N ARG A 192 15.85 -18.37 28.71
CA ARG A 192 16.16 -17.73 30.02
C ARG A 192 14.95 -17.45 30.91
N SER A 193 13.73 -17.40 30.38
CA SER A 193 12.53 -17.11 31.20
C SER A 193 11.88 -18.35 31.81
N PHE A 194 12.20 -19.56 31.34
CA PHE A 194 11.62 -20.81 31.84
C PHE A 194 12.42 -21.47 32.97
N ASN A 195 13.74 -21.26 33.04
CA ASN A 195 14.61 -21.93 34.02
C ASN A 195 14.69 -21.24 35.40
N ALA A 196 14.09 -20.07 35.59
CA ALA A 196 14.16 -19.34 36.86
C ALA A 196 13.03 -19.69 37.87
N ARG A 197 12.18 -20.70 37.58
CA ARG A 197 11.01 -21.04 38.41
C ARG A 197 11.13 -22.36 39.21
N TYR A 198 12.22 -23.12 39.08
CA TYR A 198 12.38 -24.42 39.75
C TYR A 198 13.77 -24.64 40.36
N LEU A 199 14.23 -23.74 41.21
CA LEU A 199 15.31 -24.03 42.16
C LEU A 199 14.72 -24.00 43.58
N PRO A 200 14.49 -25.16 44.23
CA PRO A 200 14.18 -25.19 45.65
C PRO A 200 15.42 -24.77 46.46
N HIS A 201 15.19 -23.94 47.47
CA HIS A 201 16.14 -23.60 48.52
C HIS A 201 16.40 -24.78 49.44
#